data_AF-A0A6A7LF38-F1
#
_entry.id   AF-A0A6A7LF38-F1
#
_cell.length_a   1.000
_cell.length_b   1.000
_cell.length_c   1.000
_cell.angle_alpha   90.00
_cell.angle_beta   90.00
_cell.angle_gamma   90.00
#
_symmetry.space_group_name_H-M   'P 1'
#
loop_
_entity.id
_entity.type
_entity.pdbx_description
1 polymer ?
#
loop_
_entity_poly.entity_id
_entity_poly.type
_entity_poly.pdbx_seq_one_letter_code
_entity_poly.pdbx_strand_id
1 'polypeptide(L)' 'MTAEAEAASVPFGKEHKSMLSHCKQMMEYDNGRVAINPQFTKLITSLRTAVADEWSLDKEATSHDDLFDSFRMSLQFWH' A
#
# COMPACT_ATOMS: atom_id res chain seq x y z
N MET A 1 -11.01 -15.15 18.42
CA MET A 1 -11.70 -14.06 17.71
C MET A 1 -11.22 -14.09 16.28
N THR A 2 -12.00 -14.70 15.39
CA THR A 2 -11.80 -14.64 13.95
C THR A 2 -12.32 -13.28 13.49
N ALA A 3 -11.43 -12.39 13.07
CA ALA A 3 -11.85 -11.18 12.37
C ALA A 3 -12.38 -11.63 11.01
N GLU A 4 -13.70 -11.64 10.85
CA GLU A 4 -14.29 -11.73 9.52
C GLU A 4 -13.94 -10.44 8.80
N ALA A 5 -13.19 -10.55 7.71
CA ALA A 5 -12.90 -9.43 6.84
C ALA A 5 -14.21 -9.04 6.14
N GLU A 6 -14.99 -8.18 6.79
CA GLU A 6 -16.12 -7.49 6.16
C GLU A 6 -15.53 -6.68 4.99
N ALA A 7 -15.88 -7.05 3.76
CA ALA A 7 -15.43 -6.38 2.56
C ALA A 7 -16.06 -4.98 2.49
N ALA A 8 -15.53 -4.04 3.27
CA ALA A 8 -15.89 -2.65 3.18
C ALA A 8 -15.45 -2.17 1.79
N SER A 9 -16.42 -1.76 0.97
CA SER A 9 -16.14 -1.10 -0.31
C SER A 9 -15.37 0.17 -0.02
N VAL A 10 -14.05 0.11 -0.16
CA VAL A 10 -13.24 1.30 0.08
C VAL A 10 -13.30 2.17 -1.17
N PRO A 11 -13.76 3.43 -1.07
CA PRO A 11 -13.76 4.34 -2.21
C PRO A 11 -12.32 4.79 -2.51
N PHE A 12 -11.59 3.95 -3.24
CA PHE A 12 -10.17 4.16 -3.58
C PHE A 12 -9.93 5.54 -4.20
N GLY A 13 -10.82 5.97 -5.10
CA GLY A 13 -10.73 7.30 -5.73
C GLY A 13 -10.79 8.49 -4.77
N LYS A 14 -11.30 8.32 -3.54
CA LYS A 14 -11.31 9.36 -2.51
C LYS A 14 -10.20 9.17 -1.48
N GLU A 15 -9.91 7.93 -1.11
CA GLU A 15 -9.03 7.59 0.01
C GLU A 15 -7.59 7.23 -0.39
N HIS A 16 -7.27 7.14 -1.69
CA HIS A 16 -5.95 6.70 -2.16
C HIS A 16 -4.77 7.50 -1.56
N LYS A 17 -4.97 8.79 -1.29
CA LYS A 17 -3.97 9.66 -0.65
C LYS A 17 -3.74 9.26 0.81
N SER A 18 -4.81 9.08 1.56
CA SER A 18 -4.80 8.60 2.95
C SER A 18 -4.15 7.22 3.05
N MET A 19 -4.50 6.30 2.14
CA MET A 19 -3.92 4.95 2.07
C MET A 19 -2.42 4.97 1.79
N LEU A 20 -1.96 5.84 0.88
CA LEU A 20 -0.54 5.96 0.58
C LEU A 20 0.24 6.53 1.78
N SER A 21 -0.32 7.53 2.46
CA SER A 21 0.24 8.07 3.70
C SER A 21 0.35 7.01 4.79
N HIS A 22 -0.71 6.24 5.01
CA HIS A 22 -0.72 5.15 5.98
C HIS A 22 0.27 4.04 5.62
N CYS A 23 0.34 3.64 4.34
CA CYS A 23 1.31 2.68 3.85
C CYS A 23 2.75 3.15 4.14
N LYS A 24 3.06 4.42 3.91
CA LYS A 24 4.39 4.98 4.23
C LYS A 24 4.68 4.89 5.73
N GLN A 25 3.72 5.26 6.57
CA GLN A 25 3.86 5.13 8.03
C GLN A 25 4.15 3.69 8.46
N MET A 26 3.42 2.70 7.92
CA MET A 26 3.62 1.29 8.26
C MET A 26 4.98 0.74 7.82
N MET A 27 5.54 1.28 6.73
CA MET A 27 6.84 0.87 6.20
C MET A 27 8.02 1.56 6.92
N GLU A 28 7.86 2.80 7.38
CA GLU A 28 8.97 3.61 7.92
C GLU A 28 8.96 3.74 9.45
N TYR A 29 7.79 3.74 10.10
CA TYR A 29 7.68 3.97 11.53
C TYR A 29 8.17 2.77 12.33
N ASP A 30 8.91 3.02 13.42
CA ASP A 30 9.43 2.00 14.36
C ASP A 30 10.20 0.86 13.67
N ASN A 31 11.10 1.24 12.74
CA ASN A 31 11.93 0.32 11.95
C ASN A 31 11.14 -0.57 10.96
N GLY A 32 9.90 -0.19 10.66
CA GLY A 32 9.00 -0.87 9.74
C GLY A 32 8.16 -1.95 10.44
N ARG A 33 6.83 -1.80 10.38
CA ARG A 33 5.87 -2.76 10.95
C ARG A 33 5.45 -3.86 9.98
N VAL A 34 5.92 -3.78 8.73
CA VAL A 34 5.55 -4.70 7.65
C VAL A 34 6.80 -5.39 7.11
N ALA A 35 6.81 -6.71 7.18
CA ALA A 35 7.82 -7.54 6.53
C ALA A 35 7.28 -8.12 5.22
N ILE A 36 8.06 -8.04 4.15
CA ILE A 36 7.71 -8.58 2.84
C ILE A 36 8.63 -9.76 2.54
N ASN A 37 8.05 -10.91 2.24
CA ASN A 37 8.85 -12.08 1.84
C ASN A 37 9.61 -11.77 0.53
N PRO A 38 10.94 -12.02 0.46
CA PRO A 38 11.75 -11.74 -0.72
C PRO A 38 11.25 -12.37 -2.04
N GLN A 39 10.43 -13.43 -1.98
CA GLN A 39 9.83 -14.05 -3.16
C GLN A 39 8.89 -13.11 -3.94
N PHE A 40 8.33 -12.08 -3.28
CA PHE A 40 7.41 -11.13 -3.90
C PHE A 40 8.16 -10.02 -4.64
N THR A 41 9.01 -10.41 -5.58
CA THR A 41 9.92 -9.51 -6.29
C THR A 41 9.21 -8.37 -7.02
N LYS A 42 8.04 -8.62 -7.62
CA LYS A 42 7.25 -7.58 -8.30
C LYS A 42 6.73 -6.50 -7.35
N LEU A 43 6.26 -6.90 -6.16
CA LEU A 43 5.83 -5.96 -5.11
C LEU A 43 7.02 -5.18 -4.54
N ILE A 44 8.16 -5.83 -4.36
CA ILE A 44 9.39 -5.16 -3.94
C ILE A 44 9.82 -4.14 -4.99
N THR A 45 9.75 -4.50 -6.28
CA THR A 45 10.02 -3.58 -7.39
C THR A 45 9.05 -2.41 -7.38
N SER A 46 7.75 -2.65 -7.19
CA SER A 46 6.75 -1.57 -7.16
C SER A 46 7.00 -0.58 -6.02
N LEU A 47 7.41 -1.06 -4.85
CA LEU A 47 7.76 -0.20 -3.72
C LEU A 47 9.05 0.60 -3.97
N ARG A 48 10.02 0.03 -4.68
CA ARG A 48 11.29 0.69 -5.00
C ARG A 48 11.18 1.73 -6.11
N THR A 49 10.22 1.57 -7.02
CA THR A 49 9.97 2.51 -8.11
C THR A 49 8.77 3.42 -7.85
N ALA A 50 8.12 3.30 -6.68
CA ALA A 50 7.00 4.14 -6.31
C ALA A 50 7.41 5.61 -6.27
N VAL A 51 6.82 6.39 -7.16
CA VAL A 51 6.92 7.86 -7.19
C VAL A 51 5.55 8.42 -6.87
N ALA A 52 5.50 9.42 -6.00
CA ALA A 52 4.26 10.07 -5.63
C ALA A 52 4.43 11.58 -5.56
N ASP A 53 3.41 12.29 -6.01
CA ASP A 53 3.29 13.74 -5.91
C ASP A 53 2.03 14.08 -5.10
N GLU A 54 2.17 14.90 -4.05
CA GLU A 54 1.09 15.25 -3.11
C GLU A 54 0.22 14.07 -2.63
N TRP A 55 0.87 12.96 -2.26
CA TRP A 55 0.22 11.69 -1.86
C TRP A 55 -0.62 11.01 -2.96
N SER A 56 -0.52 11.48 -4.20
CA SER A 56 -1.03 10.78 -5.38
C SER A 56 0.08 9.96 -6.00
N LEU A 57 -0.16 8.67 -6.23
CA LEU A 57 0.83 7.83 -6.90
C LEU A 57 0.93 8.22 -8.38
N ASP A 58 2.14 8.45 -8.87
CA ASP A 58 2.43 8.52 -10.30
C ASP A 58 2.47 7.10 -10.87
N LYS A 59 1.38 6.71 -11.53
CA LYS A 59 1.22 5.37 -12.12
C LYS A 59 2.09 5.15 -13.35
N GLU A 60 2.52 6.22 -14.03
CA GLU A 60 3.40 6.09 -15.21
C GLU A 60 4.85 5.86 -14.79
N ALA A 61 5.28 6.50 -13.69
CA ALA A 61 6.62 6.33 -13.14
C ALA A 61 6.77 5.09 -12.25
N THR A 62 5.68 4.58 -11.68
CA THR A 62 5.69 3.42 -10.78
C THR A 62 5.51 2.10 -11.53
N SER A 63 6.40 1.13 -11.31
CA SER A 63 6.26 -0.20 -11.92
C SER A 63 5.29 -1.08 -11.13
N HIS A 64 4.43 -1.86 -11.81
CA HIS A 64 3.44 -2.74 -11.15
C HIS A 64 2.55 -1.98 -10.14
N ASP A 65 2.00 -0.84 -10.56
CA ASP A 65 1.18 0.03 -9.72
C ASP A 65 -0.08 -0.67 -9.19
N ASP A 66 -0.62 -1.64 -9.94
CA ASP A 66 -1.74 -2.49 -9.58
C ASP A 66 -1.47 -3.35 -8.32
N LEU A 67 -0.27 -3.95 -8.24
CA LEU A 67 0.18 -4.67 -7.06
C LEU A 67 0.34 -3.72 -5.87
N PHE A 68 0.84 -2.51 -6.12
CA PHE A 68 1.00 -1.53 -5.06
C PHE A 68 -0.33 -0.93 -4.58
N ASP A 69 -1.31 -0.71 -5.46
CA ASP A 69 -2.70 -0.35 -5.10
C ASP A 69 -3.29 -1.45 -4.19
N SER A 70 -3.14 -2.72 -4.59
CA SER A 70 -3.63 -3.87 -3.83
C SER A 70 -2.99 -3.99 -2.45
N PHE A 71 -1.68 -3.75 -2.37
CA PHE A 71 -0.95 -3.75 -1.11
C PHE A 71 -1.43 -2.63 -0.17
N ARG A 72 -1.64 -1.42 -0.68
CA ARG A 72 -2.17 -0.29 0.11
C ARG A 72 -3.55 -0.57 0.68
N MET A 73 -4.44 -1.17 -0.10
CA MET A 73 -5.76 -1.59 0.38
C MET A 73 -5.64 -2.66 1.48
N SER A 74 -4.68 -3.57 1.35
CA SER A 74 -4.46 -4.64 2.34
C SER A 74 -3.99 -4.10 3.69
N LEU A 75 -3.28 -2.97 3.72
CA LEU A 75 -2.81 -2.34 4.96
C LEU A 75 -3.90 -1.54 5.68
N GLN A 76 -4.92 -1.07 4.97
CA GLN A 76 -5.97 -0.22 5.54
C GLN A 76 -6.81 -0.89 6.62
N PHE A 77 -6.96 -2.23 6.58
CA PHE A 77 -7.88 -2.95 7.47
C PHE A 77 -7.28 -3.37 8.82
N TRP A 78 -6.04 -2.99 9.14
CA TRP A 78 -5.38 -3.41 10.37
C TRP A 78 -5.44 -2.29 11.42
N HIS A 79 -6.37 -2.44 12.38
CA HIS A 79 -6.52 -1.60 13.58
C HIS A 79 -5.62 -2.04 14.73
#